data_AF-A0A7C1AFN6-F1
#
_entry.id   AF-A0A7C1AFN6-F1
#
_cell.length_a   1.000
_cell.length_b   1.000
_cell.length_c   1.000
_cell.angle_alpha   90.00
_cell.angle_beta   90.00
_cell.angle_gamma   90.00
#
_symmetry.space_group_name_H-M   'P 1'
#
loop_
_entity.id
_entity.type
_entity.pdbx_description
1 polymer ?
#
loop_
_entity_poly.entity_id
_entity_poly.type
_entity_poly.pdbx_seq_one_letter_code
_entity_poly.pdbx_strand_id
1 'polypeptide(L)'
;MNRLQIFQVFPNIPEPLSFLEVLSRNLWWSWQVDATELFRRIDPRIWDDCGRNPIVFLARIPQSRLEALARDNGFLSDQERIKERFIELVCTPAEQSYPLYGQQGGVAYFSMEFGVHECLPLFAGGLGILAGDHLKAASDLAIPLTGVGLFYWKGYFHQFLDSDGWQQEENPEIDLYNLPVERAKDSSGRDVSVSVEGIDGEIHANVLKIMVGRTSLYLLDTNLRENPPEVREITSRLYAGDPKIRLSQELLLGIGGMRALAALEITPSVCHINEGHAAFAALEKLVQTISDYNVDLETALEIAPRTTVFTTHTP
;
A
#
# COMPACT_ATOMS: atom_id res chain seq x y z
N MET A 1 -26.84 -11.17 -24.20
CA MET A 1 -26.66 -10.33 -23.00
C MET A 1 -25.80 -9.15 -23.39
N ASN A 2 -26.34 -7.93 -23.22
CA ASN A 2 -25.73 -6.69 -23.66
C ASN A 2 -24.30 -6.53 -23.11
N ARG A 3 -23.36 -6.15 -23.98
CA ARG A 3 -21.99 -5.75 -23.60
C ARG A 3 -22.10 -4.52 -22.69
N LEU A 4 -22.08 -4.71 -21.38
CA LEU A 4 -21.85 -3.64 -20.44
C LEU A 4 -20.42 -3.12 -20.68
N GLN A 5 -20.31 -1.91 -21.22
CA GLN A 5 -19.05 -1.20 -21.29
C GLN A 5 -18.89 -0.41 -19.99
N ILE A 6 -17.81 -0.69 -19.28
CA ILE A 6 -17.43 0.08 -18.09
C ILE A 6 -16.76 1.36 -18.60
N PHE A 7 -17.35 2.50 -18.30
CA PHE A 7 -16.77 3.81 -18.58
C PHE A 7 -16.25 4.39 -17.27
N GLN A 8 -14.99 4.86 -17.27
CA GLN A 8 -14.44 5.63 -16.18
C GLN A 8 -14.62 7.10 -16.46
N VAL A 9 -15.21 7.82 -15.51
CA VAL A 9 -15.37 9.26 -15.58
C VAL A 9 -14.42 9.87 -14.57
N PHE A 10 -13.38 10.53 -15.06
CA PHE A 10 -12.47 11.31 -14.23
C PHE A 10 -12.99 12.74 -14.11
N PRO A 11 -12.86 13.38 -12.93
CA PRO A 11 -13.19 14.79 -12.80
C PRO A 11 -12.29 15.62 -13.71
N ASN A 12 -12.86 16.65 -14.34
CA ASN A 12 -12.08 17.61 -15.11
C ASN A 12 -11.55 18.69 -14.16
N ILE A 13 -10.42 18.43 -13.51
CA ILE A 13 -9.83 19.37 -12.55
C ILE A 13 -9.20 20.54 -13.33
N PRO A 14 -9.63 21.79 -13.07
CA PRO A 14 -9.02 22.97 -13.68
C PRO A 14 -7.51 23.04 -13.38
N GLU A 15 -6.71 23.54 -14.32
CA GLU A 15 -5.25 23.62 -14.19
C GLU A 15 -4.76 24.29 -12.87
N PRO A 16 -5.39 25.38 -12.37
CA PRO A 16 -5.02 25.97 -11.07
C PRO A 16 -5.22 25.05 -9.87
N LEU A 17 -6.01 23.98 -10.01
CA LEU A 17 -6.32 22.99 -8.98
C LEU A 17 -5.63 21.65 -9.22
N SER A 18 -4.72 21.55 -10.20
CA SER A 18 -4.06 20.31 -10.61
C SER A 18 -3.31 19.58 -9.47
N PHE A 19 -2.89 20.31 -8.42
CA PHE A 19 -2.29 19.70 -7.24
C PHE A 19 -3.25 18.79 -6.45
N LEU A 20 -4.57 19.00 -6.52
CA LEU A 20 -5.54 18.11 -5.86
C LEU A 20 -5.47 16.68 -6.40
N GLU A 21 -5.19 16.51 -7.69
CA GLU A 21 -4.98 15.21 -8.33
C GLU A 21 -3.74 14.52 -7.75
N VAL A 22 -2.61 15.24 -7.67
CA VAL A 22 -1.36 14.73 -7.08
C VAL A 22 -1.57 14.36 -5.62
N LEU A 23 -2.16 15.26 -4.84
CA LEU A 23 -2.40 15.07 -3.42
C LEU A 23 -3.34 13.88 -3.18
N SER A 24 -4.39 13.72 -3.98
CA SER A 24 -5.35 12.60 -3.82
C SER A 24 -4.72 11.21 -3.98
N ARG A 25 -3.59 11.11 -4.70
CA ARG A 25 -2.89 9.85 -5.01
C ARG A 25 -1.72 9.52 -4.07
N ASN A 26 -1.46 10.36 -3.07
CA ASN A 26 -0.42 10.10 -2.08
C ASN A 26 -1.02 10.23 -0.67
N LEU A 27 -0.96 9.18 0.14
CA LEU A 27 -1.59 9.15 1.46
C LEU A 27 -1.03 10.16 2.47
N TRP A 28 0.02 10.93 2.12
CA TRP A 28 0.56 12.01 2.95
C TRP A 28 -0.51 12.95 3.52
N TRP A 29 -1.56 13.27 2.75
CA TRP A 29 -2.62 14.14 3.23
C TRP A 29 -3.32 13.61 4.48
N SER A 30 -3.30 12.29 4.72
CA SER A 30 -4.14 11.61 5.71
C SER A 30 -3.67 11.80 7.16
N TRP A 31 -2.43 12.27 7.37
CA TRP A 31 -1.93 12.66 8.69
C TRP A 31 -1.50 14.13 8.76
N GLN A 32 -1.83 14.91 7.73
CA GLN A 32 -1.56 16.34 7.66
C GLN A 32 -2.87 17.10 7.75
N VAL A 33 -3.07 17.78 8.88
CA VAL A 33 -4.33 18.46 9.20
C VAL A 33 -4.69 19.50 8.13
N ASP A 34 -3.72 20.29 7.69
CA ASP A 34 -3.89 21.30 6.64
C ASP A 34 -4.28 20.69 5.28
N ALA A 35 -3.67 19.56 4.90
CA ALA A 35 -4.02 18.84 3.66
C ALA A 35 -5.43 18.21 3.72
N THR A 36 -5.81 17.63 4.86
CA THR A 36 -7.17 17.11 5.07
C THR A 36 -8.21 18.24 5.01
N GLU A 37 -7.92 19.38 5.64
CA GLU A 37 -8.78 20.56 5.64
C GLU A 37 -8.93 21.17 4.23
N LEU A 38 -7.91 21.06 3.36
CA LEU A 38 -8.01 21.51 1.98
C LEU A 38 -9.14 20.79 1.24
N PHE A 39 -9.22 19.46 1.35
CA PHE A 39 -10.33 18.68 0.77
C PHE A 39 -11.66 19.02 1.43
N ARG A 40 -11.72 19.05 2.78
CA ARG A 40 -12.95 19.32 3.52
C ARG A 40 -13.55 20.69 3.18
N ARG A 41 -12.72 21.71 2.91
CA ARG A 41 -13.19 23.06 2.54
C ARG A 41 -13.83 23.15 1.16
N ILE A 42 -13.55 22.21 0.26
CA ILE A 42 -14.20 22.16 -1.06
C ILE A 42 -15.70 21.94 -0.86
N ASP A 43 -16.07 20.90 -0.12
CA ASP A 43 -17.43 20.62 0.32
C ASP A 43 -17.41 19.67 1.53
N PRO A 44 -17.71 20.14 2.77
CA PRO A 44 -17.60 19.30 3.96
C PRO A 44 -18.57 18.11 3.96
N ARG A 45 -19.73 18.27 3.31
CA ARG A 45 -20.80 17.28 3.34
C ARG A 45 -20.47 16.12 2.41
N ILE A 46 -20.07 16.44 1.17
CA ILE A 46 -19.62 15.43 0.20
C ILE A 46 -18.35 14.74 0.73
N TRP A 47 -17.47 15.44 1.46
CA TRP A 47 -16.26 14.88 2.04
C TRP A 47 -16.57 13.73 3.01
N ASP A 48 -17.48 13.97 3.95
CA ASP A 48 -17.91 12.95 4.92
C ASP A 48 -18.71 11.82 4.22
N ASP A 49 -19.60 12.15 3.27
CA ASP A 49 -20.39 11.17 2.50
C ASP A 49 -19.52 10.24 1.62
N CYS A 50 -18.28 10.62 1.33
CA CYS A 50 -17.30 9.82 0.58
C CYS A 50 -16.37 9.01 1.49
N GLY A 51 -16.63 8.95 2.81
CA GLY A 51 -15.74 8.28 3.76
C GLY A 51 -14.34 8.88 3.76
N ARG A 52 -14.24 10.20 3.52
CA ARG A 52 -12.97 10.94 3.47
C ARG A 52 -11.96 10.37 2.47
N ASN A 53 -12.46 9.83 1.36
CA ASN A 53 -11.64 9.36 0.26
C ASN A 53 -11.52 10.47 -0.82
N PRO A 54 -10.33 11.06 -1.04
CA PRO A 54 -10.17 12.18 -1.97
C PRO A 54 -10.43 11.82 -3.43
N ILE A 55 -10.19 10.56 -3.84
CA ILE A 55 -10.43 10.12 -5.21
C ILE A 55 -11.94 10.06 -5.49
N VAL A 56 -12.68 9.40 -4.60
CA VAL A 56 -14.16 9.33 -4.69
C VAL A 56 -14.76 10.73 -4.54
N PHE A 57 -14.23 11.52 -3.62
CA PHE A 57 -14.66 12.89 -3.36
C PHE A 57 -14.55 13.76 -4.61
N LEU A 58 -13.36 13.84 -5.23
CA LEU A 58 -13.13 14.67 -6.42
C LEU A 58 -14.03 14.26 -7.60
N ALA A 59 -14.34 12.97 -7.74
CA ALA A 59 -15.28 12.48 -8.76
C ALA A 59 -16.75 12.89 -8.51
N ARG A 60 -17.12 13.24 -7.26
CA ARG A 60 -18.48 13.66 -6.89
C ARG A 60 -18.66 15.17 -6.83
N ILE A 61 -17.58 15.96 -6.83
CA ILE A 61 -17.69 17.41 -6.79
C ILE A 61 -18.28 17.96 -8.10
N PRO A 62 -19.31 18.83 -8.05
CA PRO A 62 -19.83 19.49 -9.24
C PRO A 62 -18.75 20.33 -9.94
N GLN A 63 -18.69 20.25 -11.28
CA GLN A 63 -17.71 21.00 -12.07
C GLN A 63 -17.73 22.51 -11.77
N SER A 64 -18.91 23.09 -11.59
CA SER A 64 -19.09 24.51 -11.25
C SER A 64 -18.42 24.90 -9.92
N ARG A 65 -18.31 23.97 -8.96
CA ARG A 65 -17.61 24.20 -7.69
C ARG A 65 -16.11 24.25 -7.90
N LEU A 66 -15.54 23.34 -8.69
CA LEU A 66 -14.12 23.35 -9.05
C LEU A 66 -13.77 24.63 -9.83
N GLU A 67 -14.59 25.05 -10.79
CA GLU A 67 -14.39 26.28 -11.56
C GLU A 67 -14.44 27.54 -10.70
N ALA A 68 -15.31 27.57 -9.68
CA ALA A 68 -15.38 28.66 -8.73
C ALA A 68 -14.11 28.73 -7.85
N LEU A 69 -13.65 27.59 -7.34
CA LEU A 69 -12.43 27.50 -6.52
C LEU A 69 -11.16 27.81 -7.31
N ALA A 70 -11.12 27.48 -8.60
CA ALA A 70 -10.03 27.84 -9.50
C ALA A 70 -9.87 29.36 -9.69
N ARG A 71 -10.82 30.17 -9.21
CA ARG A 71 -10.78 31.65 -9.21
C ARG A 71 -10.75 32.25 -7.80
N ASP A 72 -10.73 31.40 -6.76
CA ASP A 72 -10.71 31.82 -5.36
C ASP A 72 -9.25 31.97 -4.89
N ASN A 73 -8.77 33.21 -4.80
CA ASN A 73 -7.40 33.51 -4.38
C ASN A 73 -7.07 32.98 -2.98
N GLY A 74 -8.05 32.91 -2.07
CA GLY A 74 -7.84 32.37 -0.73
C GLY A 74 -7.60 30.86 -0.77
N PHE A 75 -8.44 30.13 -1.51
CA PHE A 75 -8.26 28.70 -1.71
C PHE A 75 -6.95 28.37 -2.41
N LEU A 76 -6.61 29.09 -3.49
CA LEU A 76 -5.37 28.88 -4.25
C LEU A 76 -4.12 29.17 -3.41
N SER A 77 -4.15 30.22 -2.58
CA SER A 77 -3.04 30.51 -1.66
C SER A 77 -2.85 29.41 -0.61
N ASP A 78 -3.94 28.84 -0.09
CA ASP A 78 -3.87 27.72 0.86
C ASP A 78 -3.34 26.44 0.20
N GLN A 79 -3.81 26.16 -1.01
CA GLN A 79 -3.33 25.03 -1.82
C GLN A 79 -1.83 25.15 -2.10
N GLU A 80 -1.34 26.32 -2.52
CA GLU A 80 0.07 26.51 -2.84
C GLU A 80 0.96 26.32 -1.61
N ARG A 81 0.55 26.82 -0.44
CA ARG A 81 1.27 26.57 0.83
C ARG A 81 1.39 25.07 1.15
N ILE A 82 0.32 24.32 0.96
CA ILE A 82 0.33 22.86 1.20
C ILE A 82 1.18 22.15 0.16
N LYS A 83 1.14 22.59 -1.10
CA LYS A 83 1.96 22.06 -2.19
C LYS A 83 3.44 22.30 -1.95
N GLU A 84 3.85 23.50 -1.53
CA GLU A 84 5.24 23.80 -1.16
C GLU A 84 5.74 22.84 -0.08
N ARG A 85 4.94 22.65 0.98
CA ARG A 85 5.25 21.72 2.07
C ARG A 85 5.30 20.26 1.61
N PHE A 86 4.39 19.84 0.72
CA PHE A 86 4.43 18.51 0.12
C PHE A 86 5.70 18.31 -0.70
N ILE A 87 6.09 19.29 -1.51
CA ILE A 87 7.33 19.23 -2.31
C ILE A 87 8.55 19.14 -1.38
N GLU A 88 8.61 19.97 -0.34
CA GLU A 88 9.69 19.98 0.64
C GLU A 88 9.82 18.64 1.36
N LEU A 89 8.71 18.13 1.92
CA LEU A 89 8.75 16.94 2.79
C LEU A 89 8.71 15.62 2.01
N VAL A 90 8.03 15.57 0.87
CA VAL A 90 7.78 14.32 0.13
C VAL A 90 8.64 14.21 -1.12
N CYS A 91 8.73 15.26 -1.93
CA CYS A 91 9.40 15.18 -3.24
C CYS A 91 10.90 15.45 -3.18
N THR A 92 11.35 16.29 -2.26
CA THR A 92 12.77 16.69 -2.17
C THR A 92 13.60 15.53 -1.63
N PRO A 93 14.65 15.07 -2.33
CA PRO A 93 15.54 14.04 -1.79
C PRO A 93 16.11 14.49 -0.44
N ALA A 94 15.97 13.65 0.59
CA ALA A 94 16.56 13.97 1.88
C ALA A 94 18.06 13.75 1.82
N GLU A 95 18.84 14.71 2.34
CA GLU A 95 20.25 14.48 2.62
C GLU A 95 20.35 13.43 3.72
N GLN A 96 20.78 12.22 3.36
CA GLN A 96 21.03 11.17 4.35
C GLN A 96 22.26 11.57 5.17
N SER A 97 22.04 12.13 6.36
CA SER A 97 23.11 12.48 7.31
C SER A 97 23.97 11.27 7.70
N TYR A 98 23.47 10.04 7.46
CA TYR A 98 24.21 8.80 7.68
C TYR A 98 23.80 7.74 6.64
N PRO A 99 24.73 7.18 5.84
CA PRO A 99 24.46 5.97 5.08
C PRO A 99 24.54 4.76 6.03
N LEU A 100 23.61 4.66 7.00
CA LEU A 100 23.57 3.56 7.98
C LEU A 100 23.45 2.19 7.31
N TYR A 101 22.98 2.15 6.06
CA TYR A 101 22.68 0.94 5.30
C TYR A 101 23.54 0.77 4.02
N GLY A 102 24.54 1.64 3.81
CA GLY A 102 25.28 1.77 2.54
C GLY A 102 24.56 2.69 1.54
N GLN A 103 25.24 3.13 0.48
CA GLN A 103 24.74 4.16 -0.45
C GLN A 103 23.44 3.78 -1.21
N GLN A 104 23.06 2.49 -1.19
CA GLN A 104 21.85 1.96 -1.85
C GLN A 104 20.94 1.18 -0.89
N GLY A 105 21.25 1.14 0.40
CA GLY A 105 20.57 0.26 1.34
C GLY A 105 19.28 0.82 1.91
N GLY A 106 18.21 0.02 1.85
CA GLY A 106 16.92 0.33 2.47
C GLY A 106 16.45 -0.74 3.45
N VAL A 107 15.33 -0.47 4.11
CA VAL A 107 14.59 -1.41 4.95
C VAL A 107 13.37 -1.90 4.19
N ALA A 108 13.19 -3.21 4.04
CA ALA A 108 11.93 -3.79 3.60
C ALA A 108 11.13 -4.20 4.85
N TYR A 109 9.99 -3.56 5.07
CA TYR A 109 9.11 -3.81 6.20
C TYR A 109 7.91 -4.66 5.75
N PHE A 110 7.91 -5.93 6.16
CA PHE A 110 6.89 -6.89 5.80
C PHE A 110 5.80 -6.94 6.87
N SER A 111 4.54 -6.78 6.45
CA SER A 111 3.40 -6.97 7.34
C SER A 111 2.19 -7.52 6.60
N MET A 112 1.36 -8.26 7.33
CA MET A 112 0.10 -8.81 6.83
C MET A 112 -0.96 -7.72 6.66
N GLU A 113 -0.86 -6.61 7.38
CA GLU A 113 -1.82 -5.51 7.40
C GLU A 113 -1.16 -4.13 7.51
N PHE A 114 -1.81 -3.11 6.94
CA PHE A 114 -1.36 -1.72 6.98
C PHE A 114 -2.53 -0.76 7.21
N GLY A 115 -2.60 -0.20 8.41
CA GLY A 115 -3.59 0.78 8.83
C GLY A 115 -3.12 2.21 8.65
N VAL A 116 -3.12 2.69 7.40
CA VAL A 116 -2.69 4.06 7.08
C VAL A 116 -3.82 5.07 7.27
N HIS A 117 -4.98 4.78 6.66
CA HIS A 117 -6.18 5.61 6.71
C HIS A 117 -7.44 4.76 6.39
N GLU A 118 -8.62 5.19 6.84
CA GLU A 118 -9.90 4.47 6.65
C GLU A 118 -10.29 4.25 5.19
N CYS A 119 -9.79 5.09 4.27
CA CYS A 119 -9.99 4.91 2.83
C CYS A 119 -9.24 3.70 2.26
N LEU A 120 -8.31 3.10 3.01
CA LEU A 120 -7.54 1.92 2.64
C LEU A 120 -7.81 0.80 3.67
N PRO A 121 -8.87 -0.01 3.49
CA PRO A 121 -9.32 -1.00 4.48
C PRO A 121 -8.48 -2.29 4.43
N LEU A 122 -7.16 -2.14 4.62
CA LEU A 122 -6.16 -3.22 4.58
C LEU A 122 -5.64 -3.59 5.98
N PHE A 123 -6.45 -3.41 7.01
CA PHE A 123 -6.10 -3.71 8.40
C PHE A 123 -7.32 -4.10 9.24
N ALA A 124 -7.08 -4.83 10.32
CA ALA A 124 -8.08 -5.27 11.30
C ALA A 124 -7.83 -4.69 12.70
N GLY A 125 -6.57 -4.40 13.08
CA GLY A 125 -6.27 -4.01 14.45
C GLY A 125 -4.95 -3.27 14.67
N GLY A 126 -4.44 -3.36 15.90
CA GLY A 126 -3.29 -2.59 16.36
C GLY A 126 -1.98 -2.91 15.64
N LEU A 127 -1.79 -4.15 15.18
CA LEU A 127 -0.61 -4.55 14.40
C LEU A 127 -0.55 -3.77 13.08
N GLY A 128 -1.68 -3.63 12.39
CA GLY A 128 -1.82 -2.86 11.16
C GLY A 128 -1.69 -1.37 11.39
N ILE A 129 -2.30 -0.81 12.44
CA ILE A 129 -2.11 0.61 12.80
C ILE A 129 -0.63 0.91 13.04
N LEU A 130 0.06 0.06 13.79
CA LEU A 130 1.50 0.19 14.02
C LEU A 130 2.28 0.13 12.70
N ALA A 131 1.95 -0.80 11.79
CA ALA A 131 2.59 -0.90 10.49
C ALA A 131 2.38 0.38 9.65
N GLY A 132 1.16 0.92 9.65
CA GLY A 132 0.83 2.18 8.98
C GLY A 132 1.61 3.36 9.56
N ASP A 133 1.70 3.46 10.88
CA ASP A 133 2.45 4.52 11.56
C ASP A 133 3.96 4.40 11.35
N HIS A 134 4.51 3.19 11.19
CA HIS A 134 5.89 3.02 10.75
C HIS A 134 6.12 3.65 9.36
N LEU A 135 5.20 3.46 8.41
CA LEU A 135 5.34 4.04 7.08
C LEU A 135 5.27 5.58 7.12
N LYS A 136 4.36 6.14 7.93
CA LYS A 136 4.22 7.60 8.13
C LYS A 136 5.47 8.18 8.78
N ALA A 137 5.95 7.57 9.86
CA ALA A 137 7.16 8.02 10.55
C ALA A 137 8.40 7.91 9.66
N ALA A 138 8.53 6.81 8.90
CA ALA A 138 9.62 6.66 7.94
C ALA A 138 9.57 7.72 6.84
N SER A 139 8.37 8.10 6.38
CA SER A 139 8.19 9.21 5.45
C SER A 139 8.64 10.54 6.05
N ASP A 140 8.17 10.90 7.25
CA ASP A 140 8.47 12.18 7.88
C ASP A 140 9.97 12.31 8.24
N LEU A 141 10.61 11.20 8.61
CA LEU A 141 12.04 11.13 8.93
C LEU A 141 12.94 10.84 7.70
N ALA A 142 12.34 10.68 6.53
CA ALA A 142 13.01 10.29 5.28
C ALA A 142 13.91 9.04 5.40
N ILE A 143 13.47 8.06 6.20
CA ILE A 143 14.12 6.75 6.31
C ILE A 143 13.82 5.96 5.02
N PRO A 144 14.81 5.30 4.38
CA PRO A 144 14.62 4.53 3.16
C PRO A 144 13.91 3.20 3.45
N LEU A 145 12.67 3.27 3.92
CA LEU A 145 11.82 2.14 4.23
C LEU A 145 10.83 1.91 3.07
N THR A 146 10.58 0.64 2.76
CA THR A 146 9.58 0.18 1.80
C THR A 146 8.67 -0.82 2.49
N GLY A 147 7.36 -0.58 2.48
CA GLY A 147 6.38 -1.54 2.99
C GLY A 147 6.09 -2.63 1.98
N VAL A 148 5.92 -3.87 2.45
CA VAL A 148 5.51 -5.02 1.63
C VAL A 148 4.36 -5.75 2.33
N GLY A 149 3.25 -5.93 1.60
CA GLY A 149 2.04 -6.56 2.12
C GLY A 149 1.24 -7.29 1.04
N LEU A 150 0.01 -7.68 1.39
CA LEU A 150 -0.97 -8.24 0.46
C LEU A 150 -2.11 -7.24 0.24
N PHE A 151 -2.68 -7.22 -0.96
CA PHE A 151 -3.87 -6.43 -1.24
C PHE A 151 -5.14 -7.28 -1.08
N TYR A 152 -5.92 -7.01 -0.04
CA TYR A 152 -7.17 -7.74 0.21
C TYR A 152 -8.33 -7.08 -0.50
N TRP A 153 -8.85 -7.69 -1.57
CA TRP A 153 -9.87 -7.06 -2.42
C TRP A 153 -11.28 -7.04 -1.81
N LYS A 154 -11.52 -7.70 -0.67
CA LYS A 154 -12.70 -7.50 0.20
C LYS A 154 -12.37 -6.78 1.51
N GLY A 155 -11.12 -6.34 1.68
CA GLY A 155 -10.63 -5.70 2.90
C GLY A 155 -10.78 -6.57 4.15
N TYR A 156 -11.14 -5.91 5.25
CA TYR A 156 -11.71 -6.54 6.44
C TYR A 156 -13.24 -6.44 6.43
N PHE A 157 -13.93 -7.04 7.39
CA PHE A 157 -15.39 -6.99 7.42
C PHE A 157 -15.93 -5.65 7.93
N HIS A 158 -17.09 -5.27 7.41
CA HIS A 158 -17.95 -4.23 7.96
C HIS A 158 -18.89 -4.85 8.99
N GLN A 159 -18.80 -4.37 10.23
CA GLN A 159 -19.66 -4.79 11.33
C GLN A 159 -20.93 -3.95 11.36
N PHE A 160 -22.08 -4.60 11.50
CA PHE A 160 -23.32 -3.94 11.87
C PHE A 160 -24.13 -4.83 12.82
N LEU A 161 -25.10 -4.24 13.52
CA LEU A 161 -26.01 -4.97 14.38
C LEU A 161 -27.35 -5.14 13.66
N ASP A 162 -27.90 -6.35 13.66
CA ASP A 162 -29.26 -6.57 13.21
C ASP A 162 -30.30 -6.03 14.21
N SER A 163 -31.58 -6.19 13.89
CA SER A 163 -32.69 -5.73 14.73
C SER A 163 -32.72 -6.37 16.12
N ASP A 164 -32.08 -7.52 16.30
CA ASP A 164 -32.01 -8.25 17.56
C ASP A 164 -30.71 -7.95 18.33
N GLY A 165 -29.86 -7.07 17.80
CA GLY A 165 -28.59 -6.66 18.41
C GLY A 165 -27.45 -7.66 18.19
N TRP A 166 -27.60 -8.63 17.28
CA TRP A 166 -26.53 -9.55 16.92
C TRP A 166 -25.60 -8.95 15.88
N GLN A 167 -24.30 -9.24 16.04
CA GLN A 167 -23.29 -8.86 15.06
C GLN A 167 -23.53 -9.58 13.74
N GLN A 168 -23.52 -8.80 12.67
CA GLN A 168 -23.50 -9.23 11.29
C GLN A 168 -22.24 -8.69 10.60
N GLU A 169 -21.81 -9.39 9.55
CA GLU A 169 -20.58 -9.11 8.84
C GLU A 169 -20.83 -9.03 7.34
N GLU A 170 -20.41 -7.93 6.73
CA GLU A 170 -20.37 -7.75 5.28
C GLU A 170 -18.93 -7.57 4.81
N ASN A 171 -18.60 -8.10 3.64
CA ASN A 171 -17.25 -8.00 3.06
C ASN A 171 -17.38 -7.43 1.63
N PRO A 172 -17.69 -6.13 1.48
CA PRO A 172 -17.87 -5.52 0.18
C PRO A 172 -16.57 -5.56 -0.63
N GLU A 173 -16.70 -5.78 -1.94
CA GLU A 173 -15.53 -5.70 -2.82
C GLU A 173 -15.04 -4.25 -2.91
N ILE A 174 -13.72 -4.10 -2.80
CA ILE A 174 -13.05 -2.81 -2.96
C ILE A 174 -12.89 -2.53 -4.45
N ASP A 175 -13.40 -1.39 -4.88
CA ASP A 175 -13.09 -0.85 -6.19
C ASP A 175 -11.68 -0.24 -6.19
N LEU A 176 -10.74 -0.92 -6.84
CA LEU A 176 -9.35 -0.47 -7.02
C LEU A 176 -9.27 0.96 -7.59
N TYR A 177 -10.24 1.38 -8.41
CA TYR A 177 -10.23 2.73 -9.00
C TYR A 177 -10.56 3.84 -8.03
N ASN A 178 -11.10 3.49 -6.85
CA ASN A 178 -11.34 4.43 -5.76
C ASN A 178 -10.13 4.55 -4.82
N LEU A 179 -9.04 3.81 -5.07
CA LEU A 179 -7.85 3.82 -4.24
C LEU A 179 -6.67 4.57 -4.90
N PRO A 180 -5.76 5.15 -4.10
CA PRO A 180 -4.53 5.78 -4.59
C PRO A 180 -3.48 4.72 -4.95
N VAL A 181 -3.87 3.77 -5.80
CA VAL A 181 -3.08 2.60 -6.16
C VAL A 181 -2.71 2.63 -7.63
N GLU A 182 -1.49 2.20 -7.93
CA GLU A 182 -0.96 2.06 -9.28
C GLU A 182 -0.36 0.67 -9.45
N ARG A 183 -0.25 0.21 -10.70
CA ARG A 183 0.56 -0.97 -11.02
C ARG A 183 2.03 -0.62 -10.79
N ALA A 184 2.75 -1.42 -10.02
CA ALA A 184 4.19 -1.27 -9.89
C ALA A 184 4.85 -1.61 -11.24
N LYS A 185 5.84 -0.83 -11.65
CA LYS A 185 6.50 -0.96 -12.95
C LYS A 185 8.00 -1.21 -12.78
N ASP A 186 8.55 -2.06 -13.64
CA ASP A 186 9.99 -2.29 -13.75
C ASP A 186 10.70 -1.09 -14.42
N SER A 187 12.03 -1.15 -14.50
CA SER A 187 12.87 -0.14 -15.17
C SER A 187 12.55 0.07 -16.65
N SER A 188 11.84 -0.87 -17.28
CA SER A 188 11.37 -0.79 -18.68
C SER A 188 9.92 -0.27 -18.83
N GLY A 189 9.24 0.02 -17.72
CA GLY A 189 7.87 0.51 -17.69
C GLY A 189 6.78 -0.57 -17.77
N ARG A 190 7.17 -1.86 -17.71
CA ARG A 190 6.23 -2.99 -17.71
C ARG A 190 5.72 -3.27 -16.31
N ASP A 191 4.46 -3.70 -16.20
CA ASP A 191 3.87 -4.05 -14.91
C ASP A 191 4.61 -5.25 -14.29
N VAL A 192 4.93 -5.14 -13.00
CA VAL A 192 5.61 -6.20 -12.26
C VAL A 192 4.58 -7.23 -11.79
N SER A 193 4.91 -8.49 -12.03
CA SER A 193 4.21 -9.66 -11.52
C SER A 193 5.20 -10.69 -11.02
N VAL A 194 4.81 -11.49 -10.04
CA VAL A 194 5.61 -12.57 -9.46
C VAL A 194 4.82 -13.86 -9.44
N SER A 195 5.53 -14.98 -9.34
CA SER A 195 4.94 -16.27 -9.05
C SER A 195 5.63 -16.97 -7.88
N VAL A 196 4.84 -17.72 -7.12
CA VAL A 196 5.27 -18.52 -5.98
C VAL A 196 4.66 -19.91 -6.12
N GLU A 197 5.45 -20.95 -5.85
CA GLU A 197 4.94 -22.32 -5.80
C GLU A 197 4.11 -22.51 -4.53
N GLY A 198 2.80 -22.72 -4.70
CA GLY A 198 1.85 -23.02 -3.62
C GLY A 198 1.57 -24.52 -3.51
N ILE A 199 0.69 -24.88 -2.57
CA ILE A 199 0.37 -26.30 -2.30
C ILE A 199 -0.31 -26.99 -3.49
N ASP A 200 -1.19 -26.30 -4.21
CA ASP A 200 -1.94 -26.87 -5.35
C ASP A 200 -1.44 -26.39 -6.72
N GLY A 201 -0.31 -25.69 -6.76
CA GLY A 201 0.21 -25.12 -7.98
C GLY A 201 0.70 -23.68 -7.82
N GLU A 202 1.00 -23.06 -8.95
CA GLU A 202 1.60 -21.75 -9.03
C GLU A 202 0.59 -20.65 -8.63
N ILE A 203 1.03 -19.74 -7.75
CA ILE A 203 0.29 -18.55 -7.33
C ILE A 203 0.89 -17.36 -8.07
N HIS A 204 0.18 -16.85 -9.08
CA HIS A 204 0.58 -15.61 -9.74
C HIS A 204 0.02 -14.41 -8.99
N ALA A 205 0.82 -13.36 -8.82
CA ALA A 205 0.37 -12.11 -8.25
C ALA A 205 0.90 -10.93 -9.06
N ASN A 206 0.05 -9.94 -9.26
CA ASN A 206 0.51 -8.63 -9.69
C ASN A 206 1.05 -7.85 -8.49
N VAL A 207 1.87 -6.83 -8.75
CA VAL A 207 2.37 -5.94 -7.71
C VAL A 207 1.73 -4.57 -7.87
N LEU A 208 1.04 -4.14 -6.82
CA LEU A 208 0.44 -2.82 -6.67
C LEU A 208 1.37 -1.92 -5.86
N LYS A 209 1.31 -0.61 -6.12
CA LYS A 209 2.07 0.41 -5.40
C LYS A 209 1.13 1.48 -4.87
N ILE A 210 1.31 1.84 -3.60
CA ILE A 210 0.69 3.00 -2.95
C ILE A 210 1.80 3.88 -2.39
N MET A 211 1.67 5.20 -2.54
CA MET A 211 2.58 6.16 -1.93
C MET A 211 2.04 6.60 -0.56
N VAL A 212 2.84 6.40 0.48
CA VAL A 212 2.61 6.87 1.85
C VAL A 212 3.63 7.95 2.15
N GLY A 213 3.36 9.17 1.72
CA GLY A 213 4.36 10.24 1.70
C GLY A 213 5.52 9.83 0.81
N ARG A 214 6.72 9.74 1.39
CA ARG A 214 7.94 9.28 0.70
C ARG A 214 8.01 7.77 0.54
N THR A 215 7.35 7.05 1.45
CA THR A 215 7.44 5.61 1.59
C THR A 215 6.60 4.92 0.51
N SER A 216 7.19 3.97 -0.21
CA SER A 216 6.44 3.10 -1.10
C SER A 216 5.88 1.91 -0.33
N LEU A 217 4.61 1.61 -0.51
CA LEU A 217 3.96 0.39 -0.04
C LEU A 217 3.63 -0.48 -1.26
N TYR A 218 4.25 -1.65 -1.34
CA TYR A 218 3.97 -2.65 -2.37
C TYR A 218 3.03 -3.71 -1.84
N LEU A 219 1.99 -4.03 -2.61
CA LEU A 219 0.96 -4.98 -2.23
C LEU A 219 0.79 -6.02 -3.33
N LEU A 220 0.80 -7.30 -2.95
CA LEU A 220 0.61 -8.40 -3.89
C LEU A 220 -0.87 -8.77 -3.99
N ASP A 221 -1.37 -8.92 -5.22
CA ASP A 221 -2.76 -9.26 -5.50
C ASP A 221 -2.86 -10.47 -6.46
N THR A 222 -3.56 -11.51 -5.99
CA THR A 222 -3.84 -12.74 -6.73
C THR A 222 -5.15 -12.72 -7.50
N ASN A 223 -5.94 -11.63 -7.43
CA ASN A 223 -7.23 -11.51 -8.11
C ASN A 223 -7.09 -11.25 -9.61
N LEU A 224 -6.37 -12.14 -10.29
CA LEU A 224 -6.08 -12.14 -11.71
C LEU A 224 -7.02 -13.07 -12.44
N ARG A 225 -7.37 -12.73 -13.70
CA ARG A 225 -8.22 -13.59 -14.53
C ARG A 225 -7.53 -14.89 -14.95
N GLU A 226 -6.20 -14.89 -15.05
CA GLU A 226 -5.42 -16.09 -15.35
C GLU A 226 -5.35 -17.08 -14.19
N ASN A 227 -5.54 -16.61 -12.96
CA ASN A 227 -5.55 -17.48 -11.79
C ASN A 227 -6.88 -18.24 -11.68
N PRO A 228 -6.85 -19.52 -11.26
CA PRO A 228 -8.06 -20.25 -10.95
C PRO A 228 -8.77 -19.62 -9.72
N PRO A 229 -10.09 -19.81 -9.56
CA PRO A 229 -10.87 -19.16 -8.51
C PRO A 229 -10.29 -19.33 -7.09
N GLU A 230 -9.80 -20.52 -6.76
CA GLU A 230 -9.18 -20.84 -5.47
C GLU A 230 -7.91 -20.04 -5.19
N VAL A 231 -7.10 -19.74 -6.20
CA VAL A 231 -5.89 -18.91 -6.07
C VAL A 231 -6.28 -17.43 -5.91
N ARG A 232 -7.32 -16.97 -6.60
CA ARG A 232 -7.82 -15.58 -6.46
C ARG A 232 -8.36 -15.28 -5.06
N GLU A 233 -8.86 -16.31 -4.37
CA GLU A 233 -9.33 -16.21 -2.99
C GLU A 233 -8.20 -16.08 -1.97
N ILE A 234 -6.94 -16.32 -2.34
CA ILE A 234 -5.80 -16.13 -1.43
C ILE A 234 -5.74 -14.68 -0.93
N THR A 235 -5.98 -13.71 -1.80
CA THR A 235 -5.99 -12.29 -1.43
C THR A 235 -7.41 -11.73 -1.28
N SER A 236 -8.42 -12.55 -0.98
CA SER A 236 -9.79 -12.04 -0.81
C SER A 236 -9.98 -11.25 0.48
N ARG A 237 -9.51 -11.78 1.61
CA ARG A 237 -9.67 -11.13 2.92
C ARG A 237 -8.49 -11.38 3.84
N LEU A 238 -8.30 -10.43 4.74
CA LEU A 238 -7.35 -10.53 5.84
C LEU A 238 -7.82 -11.59 6.87
N TYR A 239 -6.89 -12.38 7.41
CA TYR A 239 -7.13 -13.41 8.41
C TYR A 239 -8.22 -14.42 8.03
N ALA A 240 -8.07 -15.06 6.86
CA ALA A 240 -8.90 -16.19 6.50
C ALA A 240 -8.76 -17.33 7.52
N GLY A 241 -9.90 -17.90 7.96
CA GLY A 241 -9.92 -19.02 8.90
C GLY A 241 -9.42 -20.36 8.31
N ASP A 242 -9.29 -20.45 6.99
CA ASP A 242 -8.77 -21.64 6.32
C ASP A 242 -7.24 -21.71 6.43
N PRO A 243 -6.66 -22.75 7.08
CA PRO A 243 -5.22 -22.90 7.23
C PRO A 243 -4.44 -22.91 5.91
N LYS A 244 -5.04 -23.42 4.84
CA LYS A 244 -4.41 -23.53 3.52
C LYS A 244 -4.31 -22.17 2.84
N ILE A 245 -5.38 -21.37 2.93
CA ILE A 245 -5.36 -19.98 2.46
C ILE A 245 -4.33 -19.20 3.27
N ARG A 246 -4.35 -19.35 4.60
CA ARG A 246 -3.38 -18.68 5.48
C ARG A 246 -1.93 -19.00 5.10
N LEU A 247 -1.59 -20.27 4.93
CA LEU A 247 -0.23 -20.66 4.51
C LEU A 247 0.12 -20.09 3.12
N SER A 248 -0.82 -20.09 2.18
CA SER A 248 -0.63 -19.51 0.85
C SER A 248 -0.40 -17.99 0.91
N GLN A 249 -1.09 -17.28 1.81
CA GLN A 249 -0.86 -15.87 2.10
C GLN A 249 0.54 -15.63 2.68
N GLU A 250 0.97 -16.44 3.65
CA GLU A 250 2.29 -16.33 4.29
C GLU A 250 3.43 -16.61 3.27
N LEU A 251 3.26 -17.61 2.39
CA LEU A 251 4.19 -17.89 1.28
C LEU A 251 4.25 -16.73 0.29
N LEU A 252 3.09 -16.21 -0.13
CA LEU A 252 3.02 -15.10 -1.07
C LEU A 252 3.61 -13.82 -0.49
N LEU A 253 3.30 -13.49 0.77
CA LEU A 253 3.84 -12.32 1.46
C LEU A 253 5.36 -12.42 1.61
N GLY A 254 5.86 -13.57 2.04
CA GLY A 254 7.29 -13.77 2.28
C GLY A 254 8.11 -13.92 1.00
N ILE A 255 7.91 -15.02 0.28
CA ILE A 255 8.66 -15.34 -0.95
C ILE A 255 8.26 -14.39 -2.07
N GLY A 256 6.95 -14.24 -2.31
CA GLY A 256 6.45 -13.37 -3.37
C GLY A 256 6.85 -11.92 -3.14
N GLY A 257 6.78 -11.43 -1.89
CA GLY A 257 7.22 -10.08 -1.55
C GLY A 257 8.71 -9.84 -1.80
N MET A 258 9.60 -10.77 -1.41
CA MET A 258 11.03 -10.67 -1.71
C MET A 258 11.32 -10.72 -3.22
N ARG A 259 10.60 -11.57 -3.98
CA ARG A 259 10.70 -11.61 -5.45
C ARG A 259 10.19 -10.33 -6.10
N ALA A 260 9.14 -9.72 -5.55
CA ALA A 260 8.59 -8.47 -6.05
C ALA A 260 9.60 -7.33 -5.90
N LEU A 261 10.27 -7.25 -4.74
CA LEU A 261 11.36 -6.29 -4.52
C LEU A 261 12.51 -6.51 -5.51
N ALA A 262 12.94 -7.76 -5.73
CA ALA A 262 13.99 -8.08 -6.70
C ALA A 262 13.59 -7.68 -8.13
N ALA A 263 12.35 -7.95 -8.55
CA ALA A 263 11.82 -7.57 -9.85
C ALA A 263 11.69 -6.03 -10.03
N LEU A 264 11.58 -5.30 -8.91
CA LEU A 264 11.60 -3.83 -8.85
C LEU A 264 13.01 -3.25 -8.72
N GLU A 265 14.05 -4.09 -8.76
CA GLU A 265 15.45 -3.71 -8.57
C GLU A 265 15.71 -3.06 -7.18
N ILE A 266 14.92 -3.46 -6.17
CA ILE A 266 15.05 -3.02 -4.79
C ILE A 266 15.74 -4.12 -3.97
N THR A 267 16.97 -3.86 -3.53
CA THR A 267 17.74 -4.77 -2.68
C THR A 267 17.80 -4.23 -1.25
N PRO A 268 16.94 -4.70 -0.32
CA PRO A 268 16.93 -4.20 1.04
C PRO A 268 18.13 -4.72 1.86
N SER A 269 18.86 -3.80 2.50
CA SER A 269 19.92 -4.13 3.44
C SER A 269 19.36 -4.81 4.69
N VAL A 270 18.15 -4.44 5.11
CA VAL A 270 17.47 -5.02 6.27
C VAL A 270 16.06 -5.45 5.88
N CYS A 271 15.67 -6.66 6.25
CA CYS A 271 14.28 -7.11 6.19
C CYS A 271 13.70 -7.09 7.61
N HIS A 272 12.65 -6.31 7.84
CA HIS A 272 11.94 -6.24 9.11
C HIS A 272 10.62 -7.00 8.97
N ILE A 273 10.49 -8.09 9.71
CA ILE A 273 9.32 -8.96 9.74
C ILE A 273 8.45 -8.58 10.93
N ASN A 274 7.26 -8.04 10.65
CA ASN A 274 6.26 -7.69 11.64
C ASN A 274 5.35 -8.90 11.93
N GLU A 275 5.63 -9.60 13.04
CA GLU A 275 5.01 -10.87 13.44
C GLU A 275 5.33 -12.05 12.49
N GLY A 276 5.02 -13.28 12.89
CA GLY A 276 5.39 -14.51 12.16
C GLY A 276 4.83 -14.68 10.74
N HIS A 277 3.91 -13.82 10.29
CA HIS A 277 3.19 -13.95 9.01
C HIS A 277 4.10 -13.88 7.77
N ALA A 278 5.21 -13.15 7.85
CA ALA A 278 6.16 -13.02 6.75
C ALA A 278 7.46 -13.81 6.98
N ALA A 279 7.45 -14.83 7.84
CA ALA A 279 8.65 -15.63 8.14
C ALA A 279 9.32 -16.22 6.90
N PHE A 280 8.55 -16.57 5.86
CA PHE A 280 9.08 -17.06 4.59
C PHE A 280 9.97 -16.03 3.85
N ALA A 281 9.88 -14.73 4.16
CA ALA A 281 10.80 -13.72 3.62
C ALA A 281 12.25 -14.01 4.03
N ALA A 282 12.47 -14.54 5.25
CA ALA A 282 13.82 -14.89 5.70
C ALA A 282 14.41 -16.08 4.91
N LEU A 283 13.57 -17.02 4.50
CA LEU A 283 13.99 -18.15 3.66
C LEU A 283 14.33 -17.69 2.24
N GLU A 284 13.48 -16.86 1.63
CA GLU A 284 13.78 -16.32 0.29
C GLU A 284 15.01 -15.41 0.32
N LYS A 285 15.19 -14.61 1.37
CA LYS A 285 16.41 -13.80 1.57
C LYS A 285 17.67 -14.67 1.64
N LEU A 286 17.60 -15.84 2.29
CA LEU A 286 18.72 -16.79 2.33
C LEU A 286 19.05 -17.31 0.92
N VAL A 287 18.03 -17.70 0.14
CA VAL A 287 18.19 -18.16 -1.25
C VAL A 287 18.79 -17.06 -2.12
N GLN A 288 18.27 -15.83 -2.02
CA GLN A 288 18.80 -14.68 -2.75
C GLN A 288 20.25 -14.37 -2.33
N THR A 289 20.59 -14.43 -1.04
CA THR A 289 21.97 -14.21 -0.55
C THR A 289 22.95 -15.22 -1.15
N ILE A 290 22.57 -16.50 -1.21
CA ILE A 290 23.38 -17.55 -1.84
C ILE A 290 23.63 -17.22 -3.31
N SER A 291 22.57 -16.85 -4.04
CA SER A 291 22.63 -16.53 -5.47
C SER A 291 23.42 -15.26 -5.77
N ASP A 292 23.11 -14.16 -5.06
CA ASP A 292 23.63 -12.82 -5.33
C ASP A 292 25.12 -12.69 -4.99
N TYR A 293 25.55 -13.35 -3.91
CA TYR A 293 26.95 -13.33 -3.48
C TYR A 293 27.74 -14.57 -3.91
N ASN A 294 27.08 -15.57 -4.52
CA ASN A 294 27.67 -16.84 -4.92
C ASN A 294 28.44 -17.52 -3.76
N VAL A 295 27.77 -17.67 -2.62
CA VAL A 295 28.31 -18.27 -1.39
C VAL A 295 27.59 -19.56 -1.04
N ASP A 296 28.19 -20.39 -0.20
CA ASP A 296 27.52 -21.59 0.31
C ASP A 296 26.46 -21.27 1.38
N LEU A 297 25.68 -22.29 1.74
CA LEU A 297 24.62 -22.18 2.75
C LEU A 297 25.16 -21.77 4.12
N GLU A 298 26.33 -22.29 4.52
CA GLU A 298 26.94 -21.98 5.82
C GLU A 298 27.29 -20.49 5.91
N THR A 299 27.88 -19.93 4.85
CA THR A 299 28.17 -18.50 4.75
C THR A 299 26.91 -17.65 4.72
N ALA A 300 25.90 -18.06 3.94
CA ALA A 300 24.63 -17.33 3.85
C ALA A 300 23.87 -17.30 5.19
N LEU A 301 23.96 -18.37 5.98
CA LEU A 301 23.40 -18.45 7.34
C LEU A 301 24.10 -17.51 8.34
N GLU A 302 25.33 -17.07 8.07
CA GLU A 302 25.95 -15.99 8.85
C GLU A 302 25.44 -14.61 8.40
N ILE A 303 25.09 -14.42 7.13
CA ILE A 303 24.70 -13.10 6.60
C ILE A 303 23.21 -12.80 6.87
N ALA A 304 22.31 -13.72 6.52
CA ALA A 304 20.87 -13.48 6.49
C ALA A 304 20.27 -13.11 7.87
N PRO A 305 20.64 -13.76 8.99
CA PRO A 305 20.13 -13.37 10.31
C PRO A 305 20.59 -11.98 10.77
N ARG A 306 21.80 -11.54 10.38
CA ARG A 306 22.34 -10.21 10.73
C ARG A 306 21.67 -9.07 9.94
N THR A 307 20.92 -9.42 8.91
CA THR A 307 20.20 -8.50 8.02
C THR A 307 18.69 -8.70 8.08
N THR A 308 18.20 -9.38 9.13
CA THR A 308 16.79 -9.65 9.39
C THR A 308 16.43 -9.24 10.81
N VAL A 309 15.36 -8.45 10.95
CA VAL A 309 14.79 -8.02 12.23
C VAL A 309 13.42 -8.66 12.36
N PHE A 310 13.15 -9.29 13.50
CA PHE A 310 11.85 -9.87 13.81
C PHE A 310 11.23 -9.15 15.00
N THR A 311 9.95 -8.81 14.89
CA THR A 311 9.17 -8.25 16.00
C THR A 311 8.04 -9.20 16.35
N THR A 312 7.98 -9.64 17.61
CA THR A 312 6.85 -10.37 18.20
C THR A 312 5.98 -9.40 18.99
N HIS A 313 4.66 -9.47 18.82
CA HIS A 313 3.70 -8.69 19.59
C HIS A 313 3.00 -9.51 20.66
N THR A 314 3.13 -10.84 20.57
CA THR A 314 2.61 -11.77 21.58
C THR A 314 3.75 -12.09 22.58
N PRO A 315 3.53 -11.90 23.90
CA PRO A 315 4.53 -12.17 24.94
C PRO A 315 4.98 -13.63 25.07
#